data_AF-A0A8X6I8H8-F1
#
_entry.id   AF-A0A8X6I8H8-F1
#
_cell.length_a   1.000
_cell.length_b   1.000
_cell.length_c   1.000
_cell.angle_alpha   90.00
_cell.angle_beta   90.00
_cell.angle_gamma   90.00
#
_symmetry.space_group_name_H-M   'P 1'
#
loop_
_entity.id
_entity.type
_entity.pdbx_description
1 polymer ?
#
loop_
_entity_poly.entity_id
_entity_poly.type
_entity_poly.pdbx_seq_one_letter_code
_entity_poly.pdbx_strand_id
1 'polypeptide(L)'
;MIGDWRFPYKRPFHPVCIHGNREIRTTLLPNCDAGANLDIAEYAYYEALSCSCYLCDSSSTSCQGIPTYSDNSKEGFPIDATNPGLNLPPEQTN
;
A
#
# COMPACT_ATOMS: atom_id res chain seq x y z
N MET A 1 27.04 -32.40 21.94
CA MET A 1 26.75 -32.57 20.50
C MET A 1 25.86 -31.42 20.09
N ILE A 2 26.32 -30.57 19.17
CA ILE A 2 25.56 -29.44 18.62
C ILE A 2 24.73 -29.98 17.46
N GLY A 3 23.41 -30.05 17.63
CA GLY A 3 22.47 -30.53 16.61
C GLY A 3 21.63 -29.39 16.04
N ASP A 4 21.98 -28.96 14.82
CA ASP A 4 21.09 -28.61 13.70
C ASP A 4 19.87 -27.65 13.84
N TRP A 5 19.80 -26.73 14.79
CA TRP A 5 18.63 -25.82 14.84
C TRP A 5 18.69 -24.54 14.00
N ARG A 6 19.79 -24.26 13.30
CA ARG A 6 19.80 -23.22 12.24
C ARG A 6 19.48 -23.86 10.89
N PHE A 7 18.22 -24.23 10.68
CA PHE A 7 17.73 -24.55 9.34
C PHE A 7 17.83 -23.28 8.47
N PRO A 8 18.73 -23.18 7.47
CA PRO A 8 18.98 -21.91 6.77
C PRO A 8 17.89 -21.54 5.75
N TYR A 9 16.80 -22.31 5.64
CA TYR A 9 15.92 -22.27 4.47
C TYR A 9 14.43 -22.43 4.73
N LYS A 10 13.96 -22.42 6.00
CA LYS A 10 12.51 -22.25 6.21
C LYS A 10 12.16 -20.81 5.89
N ARG A 11 11.81 -20.53 4.62
CA ARG A 11 11.14 -19.29 4.25
C ARG A 11 9.80 -19.28 4.97
N PRO A 12 9.57 -18.38 5.92
CA PRO A 12 8.30 -18.33 6.61
C PRO A 12 7.18 -18.06 5.59
N PHE A 13 6.25 -19.01 5.46
CA PHE A 13 5.08 -18.85 4.60
C PHE A 13 3.96 -18.24 5.43
N HIS A 14 3.96 -16.91 5.50
CA HIS A 14 2.92 -16.14 6.18
C HIS A 14 2.14 -15.37 5.12
N PRO A 15 0.98 -15.89 4.68
CA PRO A 15 0.15 -15.17 3.73
C PRO A 15 -0.41 -13.91 4.39
N VAL A 16 -0.41 -12.82 3.64
CA VAL A 16 -0.99 -11.53 4.03
C VAL A 16 -2.08 -11.14 3.03
N CYS A 17 -2.93 -10.18 3.39
CA CYS A 17 -3.94 -9.65 2.48
C CYS A 17 -3.26 -8.80 1.41
N ILE A 18 -3.48 -9.13 0.13
CA ILE A 18 -2.98 -8.37 -1.02
C ILE A 18 -4.10 -8.16 -2.05
N HIS A 19 -3.89 -7.26 -3.00
CA HIS A 19 -4.75 -7.11 -4.17
C HIS A 19 -4.69 -8.41 -5.00
N GLY A 20 -5.84 -9.07 -5.19
CA GLY A 20 -5.97 -10.24 -6.04
C GLY A 20 -6.06 -9.82 -7.51
N ASN A 21 -7.13 -9.12 -7.86
CA ASN A 21 -7.29 -8.45 -9.16
C ASN A 21 -7.22 -6.94 -8.97
N ARG A 22 -6.57 -6.24 -9.92
CA ARG A 22 -6.44 -4.79 -9.89
C ARG A 22 -6.58 -4.17 -11.28
N GLU A 23 -7.04 -2.93 -11.32
CA GLU A 23 -7.20 -2.12 -12.52
C GLU A 23 -6.52 -0.76 -12.33
N ILE A 24 -6.07 -0.13 -13.41
CA ILE A 24 -5.56 1.24 -13.36
C ILE A 24 -6.74 2.18 -13.53
N ARG A 25 -6.92 3.09 -12.57
CA ARG A 25 -7.87 4.19 -12.64
C ARG A 25 -7.14 5.52 -12.66
N THR A 26 -7.78 6.52 -13.24
CA THR A 26 -7.19 7.85 -13.38
C THR A 26 -8.11 8.91 -12.81
N THR A 27 -7.54 9.89 -12.13
CA THR A 27 -8.24 11.04 -11.54
C THR A 27 -7.48 12.32 -11.79
N LEU A 28 -8.18 13.46 -11.75
CA LEU A 28 -7.57 14.78 -11.86
C LEU A 28 -7.34 15.38 -10.48
N LEU A 29 -6.08 15.68 -10.18
CA LEU A 29 -5.68 16.34 -8.95
C LEU A 29 -6.15 17.80 -8.95
N PRO A 30 -6.89 18.24 -7.91
CA PRO A 30 -7.27 19.65 -7.79
C PRO A 30 -6.09 20.50 -7.31
N ASN A 31 -6.19 21.82 -7.52
CA ASN A 31 -5.26 22.83 -6.98
C ASN A 31 -3.81 22.69 -7.46
N CYS A 32 -3.60 22.33 -8.73
CA CYS A 32 -2.28 22.47 -9.35
C CYS A 32 -1.88 23.96 -9.46
N ASP A 33 -0.58 24.23 -9.48
CA ASP A 33 -0.04 25.58 -9.69
C ASP A 33 -0.53 26.17 -11.04
N ALA A 34 -0.73 27.49 -11.11
CA ALA A 34 -1.31 28.20 -12.26
C ALA A 34 -0.45 28.16 -13.55
N GLY A 35 0.74 27.55 -13.51
CA GLY A 35 1.58 27.26 -14.68
C GLY A 35 1.88 25.77 -14.88
N ALA A 36 1.27 24.87 -14.10
CA ALA A 36 1.51 23.44 -14.22
C ALA A 36 0.91 22.89 -15.51
N ASN A 37 1.62 21.95 -16.13
CA ASN A 37 1.11 21.24 -17.30
C ASN A 37 -0.12 20.40 -16.89
N LEU A 38 -1.17 20.43 -17.71
CA LEU A 38 -2.42 19.68 -17.47
C LEU A 38 -2.17 18.16 -17.37
N ASP A 39 -1.15 17.64 -18.04
CA ASP A 39 -0.76 16.22 -17.96
C ASP A 39 -0.26 15.82 -16.56
N ILE A 40 0.20 16.79 -15.76
CA ILE A 40 0.65 16.55 -14.37
C ILE A 40 -0.54 16.46 -13.41
N ALA A 41 -1.67 17.06 -13.78
CA ALA A 41 -2.89 16.95 -13.00
C ALA A 41 -3.50 15.54 -13.10
N GLU A 42 -3.18 14.79 -14.15
CA GLU A 42 -3.66 13.42 -14.34
C GLU A 42 -2.86 12.43 -13.48
N TYR A 43 -3.52 11.84 -12.48
CA TYR A 43 -2.93 10.86 -11.57
C TYR A 43 -3.56 9.49 -11.76
N ALA A 44 -2.73 8.51 -12.13
CA ALA A 44 -3.12 7.11 -12.27
C ALA A 44 -2.75 6.29 -11.03
N TYR A 45 -3.68 5.47 -10.53
CA TYR A 45 -3.49 4.60 -9.39
C TYR A 45 -4.06 3.21 -9.64
N TYR A 46 -3.58 2.23 -8.87
CA TYR A 46 -4.14 0.88 -8.90
C TYR A 46 -5.32 0.76 -7.94
N GLU A 47 -6.46 0.33 -8.45
CA GLU A 47 -7.65 0.00 -7.68
C GLU A 47 -7.83 -1.50 -7.58
N ALA A 48 -8.13 -2.00 -6.39
CA ALA A 48 -8.38 -3.42 -6.16
C ALA A 48 -9.81 -3.79 -6.56
N LEU A 49 -9.94 -4.69 -7.53
CA LEU A 49 -11.23 -5.30 -7.89
C LEU A 49 -11.58 -6.47 -6.95
N SER A 50 -10.55 -7.12 -6.40
CA SER A 50 -10.72 -8.18 -5.39
C SER A 50 -9.48 -8.29 -4.50
N CYS A 51 -9.65 -8.88 -3.32
CA CYS A 51 -8.56 -9.16 -2.39
C CYS A 51 -8.33 -10.68 -2.27
N SER A 52 -7.09 -11.07 -1.98
CA SER A 52 -6.74 -12.47 -1.73
C SER A 52 -5.58 -12.59 -0.73
N CYS A 53 -5.47 -13.74 -0.06
CA CYS A 53 -4.40 -14.01 0.88
C CYS A 53 -3.25 -14.74 0.18
N TYR A 54 -2.10 -14.08 0.05
CA TYR A 54 -0.92 -14.66 -0.58
C TYR A 54 0.37 -14.11 0.05
N LEU A 55 1.53 -14.62 -0.38
CA LEU A 55 2.80 -14.01 0.02
C LEU A 55 2.88 -12.57 -0.51
N CYS A 56 3.36 -11.65 0.34
CA CYS A 56 3.58 -10.28 -0.08
C CYS A 56 4.63 -10.22 -1.19
N ASP A 57 4.25 -9.63 -2.32
CA ASP A 57 5.14 -9.40 -3.45
C ASP A 57 5.79 -8.02 -3.33
N SER A 58 7.04 -8.00 -2.85
CA SER A 58 7.80 -6.76 -2.66
C SER A 58 8.17 -6.04 -3.97
N SER A 59 7.93 -6.66 -5.14
CA SER A 59 8.15 -6.00 -6.43
C SER A 59 7.01 -5.04 -6.80
N SER A 60 5.81 -5.27 -6.26
CA SER A 60 4.61 -4.47 -6.56
C SER A 60 3.95 -3.85 -5.34
N THR A 61 4.32 -4.26 -4.11
CA THR A 61 3.75 -3.76 -2.86
C THR A 61 4.81 -3.54 -1.79
N SER A 62 4.65 -2.51 -0.97
CA SER A 62 5.47 -2.27 0.21
C SER A 62 5.07 -3.25 1.33
N CYS A 63 5.92 -4.26 1.59
CA CYS A 63 5.66 -5.30 2.59
C CYS A 63 6.03 -4.91 4.02
N GLN A 64 6.27 -3.62 4.27
CA GLN A 64 6.56 -3.11 5.59
C GLN A 64 5.31 -3.17 6.48
N GLY A 65 5.52 -3.41 7.78
CA GLY A 65 4.45 -3.25 8.76
C GLY A 65 3.97 -1.80 8.79
N ILE A 66 2.71 -1.59 9.19
CA ILE A 66 2.16 -0.26 9.32
C ILE A 66 2.95 0.49 10.41
N PRO A 67 3.54 1.66 10.12
CA PRO A 67 4.27 2.43 11.13
C PRO A 67 3.29 2.86 12.22
N THR A 68 3.45 2.29 13.41
CA THR A 68 2.77 2.80 14.61
C THR A 68 3.52 4.04 15.09
N TYR A 69 2.80 4.99 15.68
CA TYR A 69 3.31 6.27 16.20
C TYR A 69 4.58 6.18 17.08
N SER A 70 4.94 4.99 17.59
CA SER A 70 6.15 4.75 18.37
C SER A 70 7.46 4.69 17.56
N ASP A 71 7.41 4.63 16.22
CA ASP A 71 8.59 4.54 15.36
C ASP A 71 8.93 5.93 14.79
N ASN A 72 9.64 6.75 15.57
CA ASN A 72 10.00 8.15 15.28
C ASN A 72 11.00 8.33 14.12
N SER A 73 10.92 7.54 13.05
CA SER A 73 11.94 7.53 11.98
C SER A 73 11.42 7.32 10.57
N LYS A 74 10.10 7.24 10.36
CA LYS A 74 9.55 7.14 8.99
C LYS A 74 8.30 8.01 8.86
N GLU A 75 8.36 8.97 7.93
CA GLU A 75 7.20 9.73 7.48
C GLU A 75 6.22 8.74 6.82
N GLY A 76 5.27 8.25 7.61
CA GLY A 76 4.16 7.42 7.16
C GLY A 76 2.87 8.22 7.27
N PHE A 77 1.95 7.97 6.34
CA PHE A 77 0.61 8.54 6.36
C PHE A 77 -0.10 8.12 7.68
N PRO A 78 -0.73 9.04 8.43
CA PRO A 78 -1.42 8.67 9.66
C PRO A 78 -2.56 7.70 9.34
N ILE A 79 -2.44 6.48 9.83
CA ILE A 79 -3.52 5.50 9.82
C ILE A 79 -4.37 5.69 11.08
N ASP A 80 -5.64 6.06 10.91
CA ASP A 80 -6.63 5.93 11.98
C ASP A 80 -6.88 4.43 12.20
N ALA A 81 -6.45 3.91 13.35
CA ALA A 81 -6.54 2.50 13.73
C ALA A 81 -7.99 1.97 13.82
N THR A 82 -8.98 2.84 13.66
CA THR A 82 -10.40 2.49 13.67
C THR A 82 -10.92 2.04 12.30
N ASN A 83 -10.24 2.40 11.19
CA ASN A 83 -10.64 2.03 9.83
C ASN A 83 -9.43 1.78 8.92
N PRO A 84 -8.94 0.54 8.78
CA PRO A 84 -7.77 0.21 7.96
C PRO A 84 -7.99 0.33 6.43
N GLY A 85 -9.11 0.90 5.96
CA GLY A 85 -9.49 0.94 4.55
C GLY A 85 -10.03 2.27 4.02
N LEU A 86 -9.95 3.37 4.78
CA LEU A 86 -10.52 4.66 4.34
C LEU A 86 -9.51 5.80 4.52
N ASN A 87 -8.59 5.89 3.56
CA ASN A 87 -8.11 7.16 3.05
C ASN A 87 -8.10 7.10 1.52
N LEU A 88 -9.21 6.62 0.94
CA LEU A 88 -9.58 7.11 -0.38
C LEU A 88 -9.94 8.59 -0.16
N PRO A 89 -9.39 9.54 -0.94
CA PRO A 89 -9.90 10.91 -0.94
C PRO A 89 -11.42 10.85 -1.11
N PRO A 90 -12.19 11.73 -0.43
CA PRO A 90 -13.64 11.71 -0.57
C PRO A 90 -13.98 11.74 -2.06
N GLU A 91 -14.77 10.76 -2.50
CA GLU A 91 -15.45 10.80 -3.78
C GLU A 91 -16.35 12.05 -3.72
N GLN A 92 -15.81 13.19 -4.17
CA GLN A 92 -16.56 14.43 -4.28
C GLN A 92 -17.44 14.30 -5.52
N THR A 93 -18.56 13.57 -5.36
CA THR A 93 -19.73 13.67 -6.22
C THR A 93 -20.11 15.16 -6.34
N ASN A 94 -20.11 15.65 -7.58
CA ASN A 94 -20.81 16.87 -7.97
C ASN A 94 -22.29 16.54 -8.15
#